data_AF-A0A6I2KSJ8-F1
#
_entry.id   AF-A0A6I2KSJ8-F1
#
_cell.length_a   1.000
_cell.length_b   1.000
_cell.length_c   1.000
_cell.angle_alpha   90.00
_cell.angle_beta   90.00
_cell.angle_gamma   90.00
#
_symmetry.space_group_name_H-M   'P 1'
#
loop_
_entity.id
_entity.type
_entity.pdbx_description
1 polymer ?
#
loop_
_entity_poly.entity_id
_entity_poly.type
_entity_poly.pdbx_seq_one_letter_code
_entity_poly.pdbx_strand_id
1 'polypeptide(L)' 'MIARNKQPTTPEPTARDLAEKHERLLLRCRQECRQVLYQGAKQFIAGLHWHKGEAEAVVYLEGRAEPVKPAEITFIKEPE' A
#
# COMPACT_ATOMS: atom_id res chain seq x y z
N MET A 1 6.28 37.47 -29.83
CA MET A 1 6.09 37.10 -28.41
C MET A 1 5.89 35.59 -28.36
N ILE A 2 6.84 34.80 -27.86
CA ILE A 2 6.71 33.33 -27.76
C ILE A 2 6.50 33.00 -26.28
N ALA A 3 5.28 32.55 -25.95
CA ALA A 3 4.92 32.08 -24.63
C ALA A 3 5.71 30.79 -24.33
N ARG A 4 6.56 30.82 -23.29
CA ARG A 4 7.26 29.64 -22.79
C ARG A 4 6.25 28.73 -22.12
N ASN A 5 5.98 27.59 -22.75
CA ASN A 5 5.16 26.52 -22.20
C ASN A 5 5.85 25.94 -20.96
N LYS A 6 5.46 26.41 -19.76
CA LYS A 6 5.91 25.84 -18.48
C LYS A 6 5.11 24.55 -18.28
N GLN A 7 5.66 23.42 -18.72
CA GLN A 7 5.18 22.12 -18.25
C GLN A 7 5.37 22.07 -16.73
N PRO A 8 4.34 21.75 -15.93
CA PRO A 8 4.53 21.54 -14.52
C PRO A 8 5.35 20.25 -14.34
N THR A 9 6.63 20.39 -13.99
CA THR A 9 7.43 19.29 -13.46
C THR A 9 6.77 18.85 -12.16
N THR A 10 5.99 17.77 -12.23
CA THR A 10 5.49 17.11 -11.03
C THR A 10 6.72 16.62 -10.26
N PRO A 11 6.90 17.00 -8.98
CA PRO A 11 8.06 16.52 -8.22
C PRO A 11 8.03 15.00 -8.19
N GLU A 12 9.20 14.38 -8.41
CA GLU A 12 9.33 12.93 -8.29
C GLU A 12 8.93 12.52 -6.86
N PRO A 13 8.13 11.45 -6.70
CA PRO A 13 7.68 11.02 -5.38
C PRO A 13 8.88 10.62 -4.53
N THR A 14 8.95 11.18 -3.32
CA THR A 14 9.97 10.78 -2.36
C THR A 14 9.70 9.37 -1.82
N ALA A 15 10.70 8.73 -1.22
CA ALA A 15 10.50 7.43 -0.57
C ALA A 15 9.37 7.45 0.47
N ARG A 16 9.15 8.59 1.13
CA ARG A 16 8.06 8.81 2.06
C ARG A 16 6.69 8.82 1.37
N ASP A 17 6.58 9.50 0.23
CA ASP A 17 5.34 9.52 -0.55
C ASP A 17 4.94 8.12 -1.04
N LEU A 18 5.94 7.30 -1.40
CA LEU A 18 5.71 5.91 -1.80
C LEU A 18 5.22 5.06 -0.62
N ALA A 19 5.80 5.23 0.57
CA ALA A 19 5.36 4.54 1.79
C ALA A 19 3.93 4.93 2.17
N GLU A 20 3.60 6.23 2.19
CA GLU A 20 2.24 6.71 2.47
C GLU A 20 1.22 6.23 1.44
N LYS A 21 1.61 6.19 0.16
CA LYS A 21 0.75 5.64 -0.90
C LYS A 21 0.50 4.15 -0.67
N HIS A 22 1.53 3.39 -0.33
CA HIS A 22 1.43 1.96 -0.05
C HIS A 22 0.49 1.68 1.14
N GLU A 23 0.65 2.45 2.22
CA GLU A 23 -0.20 2.38 3.41
C GLU A 23 -1.67 2.68 3.10
N ARG A 24 -1.93 3.72 2.30
CA ARG A 24 -3.28 4.07 1.84
C ARG A 24 -3.93 2.93 1.04
N LEU A 25 -3.14 2.23 0.22
CA LEU A 25 -3.62 1.08 -0.55
C LEU A 25 -3.97 -0.10 0.37
N LEU A 26 -3.17 -0.39 1.40
CA LEU A 26 -3.50 -1.43 2.40
C LEU A 26 -4.81 -1.13 3.12
N LEU A 27 -4.99 0.10 3.58
CA LEU A 27 -6.22 0.56 4.22
C LEU A 27 -7.42 0.40 3.29
N ARG A 28 -7.28 0.79 2.02
CA ARG A 28 -8.34 0.65 1.02
C ARG A 28 -8.67 -0.81 0.75
N CYS A 29 -7.67 -1.68 0.58
CA CYS A 29 -7.89 -3.11 0.39
C CYS A 29 -8.64 -3.74 1.56
N ARG A 30 -8.32 -3.33 2.79
CA ARG A 30 -9.06 -3.77 3.98
C ARG A 30 -10.51 -3.26 3.98
N GLN A 31 -10.73 -1.96 3.73
CA GLN A 31 -12.07 -1.35 3.77
C GLN A 31 -13.00 -1.90 2.68
N GLU A 32 -12.47 -2.14 1.49
CA GLU A 32 -13.22 -2.66 0.35
C GLU A 32 -13.22 -4.20 0.30
N CYS A 33 -12.68 -4.88 1.31
CA CYS A 33 -12.51 -6.35 1.34
C CYS A 33 -11.88 -6.92 0.06
N ARG A 34 -10.86 -6.24 -0.48
CA ARG A 34 -10.13 -6.70 -1.67
C ARG A 34 -9.10 -7.75 -1.32
N GLN A 35 -8.95 -8.73 -2.21
CA GLN A 35 -7.89 -9.73 -2.10
C GLN A 35 -6.52 -9.11 -2.38
N VAL A 36 -5.54 -9.55 -1.60
CA VAL A 36 -4.11 -9.26 -1.80
C VAL A 36 -3.35 -10.56 -2.04
N LEU A 37 -2.21 -10.45 -2.69
CA LEU A 37 -1.29 -11.56 -2.90
C LEU A 37 -0.23 -11.53 -1.81
N TYR A 38 -0.06 -12.66 -1.12
CA TYR A 38 1.03 -12.88 -0.18
C TYR A 38 1.60 -14.29 -0.39
N GLN A 39 2.90 -14.37 -0.68
CA GLN A 39 3.59 -15.64 -1.03
C GLN A 39 2.88 -16.46 -2.13
N GLY A 40 2.32 -15.78 -3.13
CA GLY A 40 1.60 -16.44 -4.23
C GLY A 40 0.18 -16.90 -3.90
N ALA A 41 -0.27 -16.76 -2.65
CA ALA A 41 -1.64 -17.05 -2.24
C ALA A 41 -2.49 -15.78 -2.19
N LYS A 42 -3.74 -15.87 -2.64
CA LYS A 42 -4.73 -14.80 -2.48
C LYS A 42 -5.30 -14.85 -1.07
N GLN A 43 -5.20 -13.75 -0.34
CA GLN A 43 -5.65 -13.63 1.04
C GLN A 43 -6.37 -12.30 1.24
N PHE A 44 -7.17 -12.20 2.31
CA PHE A 44 -7.79 -10.96 2.74
C PHE A 44 -7.05 -10.37 3.93
N ILE A 45 -7.11 -9.05 4.05
CA ILE A 45 -6.54 -8.33 5.19
C ILE A 45 -7.56 -8.36 6.34
N ALA A 46 -7.23 -9.06 7.42
CA ALA A 46 -8.03 -9.10 8.64
C ALA A 46 -7.85 -7.82 9.47
N GLY A 47 -6.63 -7.28 9.52
CA GLY A 47 -6.31 -6.11 10.32
C GLY A 47 -5.03 -5.40 9.92
N LEU A 48 -4.96 -4.10 10.24
CA LEU A 48 -3.72 -3.32 10.26
C LEU A 48 -3.54 -2.76 11.66
N HIS A 49 -2.32 -2.84 12.19
CA HIS A 49 -1.98 -2.29 13.49
C HIS A 49 -0.64 -1.55 13.46
N TRP A 50 -0.57 -0.37 14.07
CA TRP A 50 0.66 0.37 14.27
C TRP A 50 1.13 0.17 15.69
N HIS A 51 2.25 -0.53 15.86
CA HIS A 51 2.87 -0.67 17.16
C HIS A 51 3.65 0.61 17.49
N LYS A 52 3.57 1.03 18.75
CA LYS A 52 4.21 2.27 19.21
C LYS A 52 5.74 2.15 19.08
N GLY A 53 6.33 3.04 18.29
CA GLY A 53 7.78 3.06 18.03
C GLY A 53 8.19 2.38 16.73
N GLU A 54 7.26 1.76 16.00
CA GLU A 54 7.54 1.21 14.67
C GLU A 54 7.30 2.25 13.58
N ALA A 55 8.14 2.20 12.55
CA ALA A 55 8.06 3.09 11.39
C ALA A 55 6.98 2.65 10.38
N GLU A 56 6.56 1.38 10.44
CA GLU A 56 5.60 0.79 9.50
C GLU A 56 4.48 0.07 10.26
N ALA A 57 3.32 -0.06 9.60
CA ALA A 57 2.22 -0.85 10.12
C ALA A 57 2.55 -2.35 10.03
N VAL A 58 1.91 -3.14 10.87
CA VAL A 58 1.88 -4.60 10.76
C VAL A 58 0.54 -5.02 10.19
N VAL A 59 0.55 -5.95 9.23
CA VAL A 59 -0.66 -6.43 8.55
C VAL A 59 -0.97 -7.85 9.00
N TYR A 60 -2.23 -8.11 9.31
CA TYR A 60 -2.74 -9.42 9.67
C TYR A 60 -3.60 -9.95 8.51
N LEU A 61 -3.27 -11.14 8.03
CA LEU A 61 -4.00 -11.80 6.94
C LEU A 61 -4.95 -12.85 7.51
N GLU A 62 -6.12 -13.01 6.89
CA GLU A 62 -7.07 -14.04 7.29
C GLU A 62 -6.47 -15.45 7.13
N GLY A 63 -6.70 -16.29 8.14
CA GLY A 63 -6.20 -17.67 8.16
C GLY A 63 -4.70 -17.79 8.47
N ARG A 64 -4.00 -16.69 8.76
CA ARG A 64 -2.59 -16.69 9.15
C ARG A 64 -2.42 -16.16 10.58
N ALA A 65 -1.67 -16.91 11.38
CA ALA A 65 -1.35 -16.51 12.75
C ALA A 65 -0.22 -15.47 12.80
N GLU A 66 0.70 -15.52 11.83
CA GLU A 66 1.86 -14.65 11.81
C GLU A 66 1.53 -13.32 11.14
N PRO A 67 1.85 -12.19 11.81
CA PRO A 67 1.80 -10.88 11.18
C PRO A 67 2.79 -10.79 10.02
N VAL A 68 2.44 -10.00 9.01
CA VAL A 68 3.25 -9.79 7.81
C VAL A 68 3.58 -8.33 7.62
N LYS A 69 4.73 -8.07 6.99
CA LYS A 69 5.13 -6.69 6.70
C LYS A 69 4.36 -6.16 5.49
N PRO A 70 4.03 -4.86 5.46
CA PRO A 70 3.44 -4.18 4.32
C PRO A 70 4.18 -4.49 3.02
N ALA A 71 5.51 -4.40 3.03
CA ALA A 71 6.36 -4.57 1.86
C ALA A 71 6.29 -5.98 1.23
N GLU A 72 5.81 -7.00 1.96
CA GLU A 72 5.66 -8.35 1.43
C GLU A 72 4.31 -8.58 0.72
N ILE A 73 3.38 -7.63 0.83
CA ILE A 73 2.05 -7.73 0.25
C ILE A 73 2.06 -7.15 -1.16
N THR A 74 1.49 -7.91 -2.11
CA THR A 74 1.27 -7.46 -3.48
C THR A 74 -0.21 -7.14 -3.69
N PHE A 75 -0.51 -5.92 -4.13
CA PHE A 75 -1.88 -5.56 -4.50
C PHE A 75 -2.27 -6.19 -5.82
N ILE A 76 -3.38 -6.93 -5.82
CA ILE A 76 -4.00 -7.42 -7.05
C ILE A 76 -4.69 -6.21 -7.67
N LYS A 77 -4.06 -5.63 -8.69
CA LYS A 77 -4.65 -4.53 -9.45
C LYS A 77 -5.81 -5.09 -10.27
N GLU A 78 -7.04 -4.66 -9.99
CA GLU A 78 -8.10 -4.83 -10.98
C GLU A 78 -7.73 -3.98 -12.21
N PRO A 79 -7.86 -4.51 -13.44
CA PRO A 79 -7.93 -3.65 -14.62
C PRO A 79 -9.15 -2.73 -14.47
N GLU A 80 -8.97 -1.43 -14.70
CA GLU A 80 -10.07 -0.46 -14.79
C GLU A 80 -11.10 -0.86 -15.85
#